data_AF-A0A1Q9SXE3-F1
#
_entry.id   AF-A0A1Q9SXE3-F1
#
_cell.length_a   1.000
_cell.length_b   1.000
_cell.length_c   1.000
_cell.angle_alpha   90.00
_cell.angle_beta   90.00
_cell.angle_gamma   90.00
#
_symmetry.space_group_name_H-M   'P 1'
#
loop_
_entity.id
_entity.type
_entity.pdbx_description
1 polymer ?
#
loop_
_entity_poly.entity_id
_entity_poly.type
_entity_poly.pdbx_seq_one_letter_code
_entity_poly.pdbx_strand_id
1 'polypeptide(L)'
;MGHRPARAPPPRWPRGAHRGDRDRLRVSWLFADPRSAGPRGRIGDHRLGHAAPPPGLRLVDSVAASCAYPPFFGPLELDGADLGLTGGAADPDEPEPVREAIRRRIQLVDGGVYDNLALEPVWSDHATVLVSDGGAVFGGRPAGSVLSRLGRLLSVASSGGQTARLRWLRAGFAAGTLAGATWSLDSPADLRRGSGPGSPGPLLDGYDPEVVGAIHRVRTDLDAFSPEEQMVLCRYGYLVADASIRRHSPQVVRRDAALLPPHPQVAAAPTPCPRCATPVGSPRSGGAERRGVPHSERTATT
;
A
#
# COMPACT_ATOMS: atom_id res chain seq x y z
N MET A 1 6.66 -2.23 58.70
CA MET A 1 5.82 -1.14 58.19
C MET A 1 6.63 -0.33 57.20
N GLY A 2 6.23 -0.33 55.92
CA GLY A 2 6.89 0.43 54.86
C GLY A 2 5.95 0.52 53.67
N HIS A 3 5.17 1.60 53.62
CA HIS A 3 4.17 1.87 52.59
C HIS A 3 4.84 2.13 51.23
N ARG A 4 4.47 1.36 50.19
CA ARG A 4 4.65 1.76 48.78
C ARG A 4 3.55 2.76 48.41
N PRO A 5 3.84 3.89 47.74
CA PRO A 5 2.80 4.75 47.22
C PRO A 5 2.14 4.10 46.00
N ALA A 6 0.81 4.09 45.98
CA ALA A 6 0.02 3.66 44.84
C ALA A 6 0.30 4.59 43.65
N ARG A 7 0.66 4.01 42.49
CA ARG A 7 0.74 4.74 41.23
C ARG A 7 -0.66 5.25 40.87
N ALA A 8 -0.78 6.55 40.63
CA ALA A 8 -2.01 7.19 40.20
C ALA A 8 -2.56 6.55 38.91
N PRO A 9 -3.89 6.38 38.78
CA PRO A 9 -4.49 5.95 37.53
C PRO A 9 -4.18 6.97 36.42
N PRO A 10 -4.01 6.54 35.16
CA PRO A 10 -3.77 7.45 34.05
C PRO A 10 -4.95 8.45 33.92
N PRO A 11 -4.67 9.68 33.45
CA PRO A 11 -5.70 10.71 33.34
C PRO A 11 -6.86 10.20 32.48
N ARG A 12 -8.05 10.14 33.09
CA ARG A 12 -9.30 9.87 32.37
C ARG A 12 -9.60 11.10 31.52
N TRP A 13 -9.36 11.00 30.22
CA TRP A 13 -9.88 11.98 29.26
C TRP A 13 -11.40 12.09 29.44
N PRO A 14 -11.97 13.31 29.49
CA PRO A 14 -13.39 13.48 29.63
C PRO A 14 -14.10 12.79 28.45
N ARG A 15 -15.00 11.86 28.77
CA ARG A 15 -15.96 11.30 27.80
C ARG A 15 -16.99 12.38 27.51
N GLY A 16 -16.64 13.37 26.70
CA GLY A 16 -17.51 14.46 26.33
C GLY A 16 -17.06 15.08 25.02
N ALA A 17 -17.98 15.05 24.05
CA ALA A 17 -18.01 15.85 22.81
C ALA A 17 -16.84 15.66 21.81
N HIS A 18 -17.12 15.00 20.68
CA HIS A 18 -16.71 15.42 19.32
C HIS A 18 -17.32 14.45 18.29
N ARG A 19 -18.64 14.19 18.38
CA ARG A 19 -19.37 13.53 17.28
C ARG A 19 -19.75 14.54 16.20
N GLY A 20 -20.09 15.78 16.58
CA GLY A 20 -20.60 16.80 15.65
C GLY A 20 -19.57 17.49 14.74
N ASP A 21 -18.26 17.41 15.04
CA ASP A 21 -17.22 18.08 14.24
C ASP A 21 -16.57 17.15 13.20
N ARG A 22 -16.70 15.83 13.40
CA ARG A 22 -16.15 14.81 12.49
C ARG A 22 -16.96 14.64 11.21
N ASP A 23 -18.24 14.92 11.26
CA ASP A 23 -19.12 14.74 10.09
C ASP A 23 -18.98 15.93 9.11
N ARG A 24 -18.68 17.14 9.61
CA ARG A 24 -18.52 18.37 8.82
C ARG A 24 -17.40 18.33 7.78
N LEU A 25 -16.40 17.45 7.94
CA LEU A 25 -15.23 17.38 7.07
C LEU A 25 -15.33 16.32 5.96
N ARG A 26 -16.40 15.50 5.93
CA ARG A 26 -16.55 14.36 5.01
C ARG A 26 -17.10 14.78 3.66
N VAL A 27 -16.23 15.27 2.77
CA VAL A 27 -16.55 15.55 1.37
C VAL A 27 -16.09 14.40 0.46
N SER A 28 -16.31 13.15 0.91
CA SER A 28 -15.98 11.95 0.13
C SER A 28 -17.27 11.31 -0.34
N TRP A 29 -17.45 11.29 -1.66
CA TRP A 29 -18.56 10.61 -2.29
C TRP A 29 -18.37 9.09 -2.20
N LEU A 30 -19.37 8.40 -1.66
CA LEU A 30 -19.33 6.96 -1.49
C LEU A 30 -20.11 6.26 -2.62
N PHE A 31 -19.54 5.18 -3.14
CA PHE A 31 -20.26 4.16 -3.90
C PHE A 31 -20.20 2.84 -3.13
N ALA A 32 -21.25 2.51 -2.37
CA ALA A 32 -21.34 1.25 -1.64
C ALA A 32 -22.23 0.25 -2.37
N ASP A 33 -21.65 -0.90 -2.74
CA ASP A 33 -22.34 -1.99 -3.44
C ASP A 33 -23.52 -2.53 -2.62
N PRO A 34 -24.72 -2.72 -3.20
CA PRO A 34 -25.86 -3.37 -2.56
C PRO A 34 -25.59 -4.79 -2.02
N ARG A 35 -24.52 -5.48 -2.45
CA ARG A 35 -24.12 -6.81 -1.94
C ARG A 35 -23.10 -6.74 -0.80
N SER A 36 -22.55 -5.57 -0.48
CA SER A 36 -21.65 -5.36 0.65
C SER A 36 -22.42 -5.47 1.96
N ALA A 37 -22.53 -6.67 2.53
CA ALA A 37 -23.22 -7.01 3.77
C ALA A 37 -24.51 -6.17 4.02
N GLY A 38 -25.66 -6.68 3.57
CA GLY A 38 -26.96 -6.02 3.80
C GLY A 38 -27.08 -5.57 5.27
N PRO A 39 -27.47 -4.31 5.54
CA PRO A 39 -28.35 -3.42 4.76
C PRO A 39 -27.70 -2.14 4.13
N ARG A 40 -26.47 -2.18 3.60
CA ARG A 40 -25.61 -0.97 3.47
C ARG A 40 -25.34 -0.36 2.07
N GLY A 41 -26.03 -0.79 1.01
CA GLY A 41 -25.85 -0.22 -0.34
C GLY A 41 -26.33 1.23 -0.42
N ARG A 42 -25.44 2.16 -0.76
CA ARG A 42 -25.77 3.60 -0.85
C ARG A 42 -24.80 4.37 -1.73
N ILE A 43 -25.28 5.48 -2.27
CA ILE A 43 -24.45 6.51 -2.89
C ILE A 43 -24.64 7.85 -2.18
N GLY A 44 -23.64 8.73 -2.24
CA GLY A 44 -23.73 10.09 -1.72
C GLY A 44 -22.61 10.45 -0.74
N ASP A 45 -22.77 11.57 -0.07
CA ASP A 45 -21.82 12.09 0.90
C ASP A 45 -22.55 12.67 2.13
N HIS A 46 -21.80 13.22 3.08
CA HIS A 46 -22.42 13.82 4.26
C HIS A 46 -23.14 15.14 3.94
N ARG A 47 -22.68 15.91 2.95
CA ARG A 47 -23.23 17.24 2.65
C ARG A 47 -24.59 17.17 1.94
N LEU A 48 -24.67 16.33 0.92
CA LEU A 48 -25.87 16.14 0.09
C LEU A 48 -26.75 15.03 0.61
N GLY A 49 -26.20 14.13 1.43
CA GLY A 49 -26.91 12.99 1.98
C GLY A 49 -26.71 11.76 1.13
N HIS A 50 -27.49 10.72 1.41
CA HIS A 50 -27.35 9.43 0.77
C HIS A 50 -28.66 8.96 0.15
N ALA A 51 -28.54 8.11 -0.86
CA ALA A 51 -29.65 7.42 -1.50
C ALA A 51 -29.27 5.98 -1.83
N ALA A 52 -30.26 5.17 -2.22
CA ALA A 52 -29.99 3.88 -2.85
C ALA A 52 -29.26 4.11 -4.19
N PRO A 53 -28.33 3.22 -4.59
CA PRO A 53 -27.73 3.31 -5.92
C PRO A 53 -28.82 3.26 -7.01
N PRO A 54 -28.79 4.16 -8.01
CA PRO A 54 -29.83 4.20 -9.03
C PRO A 54 -29.80 2.95 -9.92
N PRO A 55 -30.94 2.52 -10.46
CA PRO A 55 -31.00 1.43 -11.43
C PRO A 55 -30.08 1.73 -12.62
N GLY A 56 -29.13 0.83 -12.89
CA GLY A 56 -28.19 0.99 -14.00
C GLY A 56 -26.84 1.61 -13.64
N LEU A 57 -26.60 1.99 -12.38
CA LEU A 57 -25.24 2.34 -11.93
C LEU A 57 -24.32 1.12 -12.08
N ARG A 58 -23.25 1.27 -12.86
CA ARG A 58 -22.27 0.21 -13.09
C ARG A 58 -21.03 0.47 -12.24
N LEU A 59 -20.31 -0.60 -11.94
CA LEU A 59 -18.99 -0.51 -11.31
C LEU A 59 -18.04 0.41 -12.10
N VAL A 60 -18.14 0.39 -13.44
CA VAL A 60 -17.32 1.27 -14.29
C VAL A 60 -17.60 2.75 -14.08
N ASP A 61 -18.81 3.14 -13.68
CA ASP A 61 -19.14 4.54 -13.42
C ASP A 61 -18.48 5.01 -12.12
N SER A 62 -18.45 4.15 -11.09
CA SER A 62 -17.70 4.39 -9.85
C SER A 62 -16.19 4.45 -10.09
N VAL A 63 -15.66 3.58 -10.96
CA VAL A 63 -14.25 3.63 -11.37
C VAL A 63 -13.94 4.92 -12.12
N ALA A 64 -14.79 5.31 -13.08
CA ALA A 64 -14.62 6.55 -13.84
C ALA A 64 -14.63 7.78 -12.92
N ALA A 65 -15.55 7.85 -11.95
CA ALA A 65 -15.56 8.90 -10.93
C ALA A 65 -14.26 8.92 -10.12
N SER A 66 -13.80 7.74 -9.67
CA SER A 66 -12.59 7.61 -8.87
C SER A 66 -11.31 7.97 -9.64
N CYS A 67 -11.32 7.91 -10.97
CA CYS A 67 -10.18 8.18 -11.85
C CYS A 67 -10.28 9.54 -12.57
N ALA A 68 -11.26 10.38 -12.24
CA ALA A 68 -11.47 11.70 -12.86
C ALA A 68 -10.42 12.72 -12.38
N TYR A 69 -9.14 12.46 -12.69
CA TYR A 69 -7.98 13.18 -12.16
C TYR A 69 -7.67 14.44 -12.97
N PRO A 70 -7.84 15.65 -12.40
CA PRO A 70 -7.51 16.89 -13.08
C PRO A 70 -5.98 17.05 -13.23
N PRO A 71 -5.49 17.63 -14.33
CA PRO A 71 -6.21 18.26 -15.44
C PRO A 71 -6.51 17.30 -16.62
N PHE A 72 -6.23 16.01 -16.48
CA PHE A 72 -6.26 15.05 -17.60
C PHE A 72 -7.67 14.59 -17.93
N PHE A 73 -8.49 14.39 -16.90
CA PHE A 73 -9.89 14.01 -17.03
C PHE A 73 -10.79 15.05 -16.38
N GLY A 74 -11.88 15.39 -17.07
CA GLY A 74 -12.93 16.24 -16.50
C GLY A 74 -13.70 15.49 -15.39
N PRO A 75 -14.42 16.22 -14.53
CA PRO A 75 -15.21 15.59 -13.48
C PRO A 75 -16.32 14.71 -14.09
N LEU A 76 -16.66 13.63 -13.40
CA LEU A 76 -17.89 12.90 -13.70
C LEU A 76 -19.07 13.69 -13.13
N GLU A 77 -20.04 14.02 -13.99
CA GLU A 77 -21.21 14.79 -13.58
C GLU A 77 -22.40 13.86 -13.34
N LEU A 78 -23.04 14.01 -12.18
CA LEU A 78 -24.29 13.36 -11.83
C LEU A 78 -25.37 14.44 -11.62
N ASP A 79 -26.58 14.18 -12.12
CA ASP A 79 -27.74 15.01 -11.79
C ASP A 79 -28.27 14.57 -10.42
N GLY A 80 -28.06 15.41 -9.40
CA GLY A 80 -28.49 15.08 -8.04
C GLY A 80 -30.01 15.14 -7.83
N ALA A 81 -30.77 15.77 -8.74
CA ALA A 81 -32.23 15.75 -8.69
C ALA A 81 -32.79 14.34 -8.92
N ASP A 82 -32.11 13.54 -9.74
CA ASP A 82 -32.51 12.18 -10.08
C ASP A 82 -32.09 11.15 -9.02
N LEU A 83 -31.17 11.50 -8.13
CA LEU A 83 -30.61 10.58 -7.13
C LEU A 83 -31.46 10.44 -5.88
N GLY A 84 -32.32 11.42 -5.56
CA GLY A 84 -33.16 11.38 -4.35
C GLY A 84 -32.36 11.33 -3.04
N LEU A 85 -31.26 12.09 -2.95
CA LEU A 85 -30.39 12.15 -1.78
C LEU A 85 -31.11 12.73 -0.56
N THR A 86 -30.96 12.09 0.60
CA THR A 86 -31.60 12.52 1.85
C THR A 86 -30.65 12.45 3.04
N GLY A 87 -30.94 13.23 4.09
CA GLY A 87 -30.17 13.23 5.34
C GLY A 87 -28.81 13.93 5.27
N GLY A 88 -28.59 14.78 4.26
CA GLY A 88 -27.39 15.61 4.15
C GLY A 88 -27.40 16.82 5.09
N ALA A 89 -26.21 17.25 5.50
CA ALA A 89 -26.00 18.48 6.24
C ALA A 89 -25.23 19.48 5.37
N ALA A 90 -25.95 20.44 4.79
CA ALA A 90 -25.34 21.49 3.99
C ALA A 90 -24.44 22.38 4.86
N ASP A 91 -23.44 22.99 4.22
CA ASP A 91 -22.60 23.99 4.87
C ASP A 91 -23.47 25.22 5.22
N PRO A 92 -23.52 25.64 6.49
CA PRO A 92 -24.35 26.77 6.92
C PRO A 92 -23.93 28.10 6.32
N ASP A 93 -22.66 28.24 5.91
CA ASP A 93 -22.12 29.47 5.33
C ASP A 93 -22.32 29.52 3.80
N GLU A 94 -22.83 28.44 3.19
CA GLU A 94 -23.05 28.34 1.75
C GLU A 94 -24.41 28.95 1.34
N PRO A 95 -24.43 29.97 0.46
CA PRO A 95 -25.69 30.60 0.04
C PRO A 95 -26.64 29.61 -0.64
N GLU A 96 -27.96 29.77 -0.42
CA GLU A 96 -28.98 28.87 -0.99
C GLU A 96 -28.86 28.68 -2.52
N PRO A 97 -28.60 29.72 -3.35
CA PRO A 97 -28.43 29.53 -4.78
C PRO A 97 -27.25 28.62 -5.14
N VAL A 98 -26.17 28.66 -4.35
CA VAL A 98 -24.99 27.81 -4.54
C VAL A 98 -25.31 26.38 -4.12
N ARG A 99 -25.99 26.20 -2.97
CA ARG A 99 -26.44 24.89 -2.50
C ARG A 99 -27.35 24.19 -3.51
N GLU A 100 -28.29 24.91 -4.10
CA GLU A 100 -29.18 24.37 -5.14
C GLU A 100 -28.42 24.02 -6.42
N ALA A 101 -27.41 24.81 -6.80
CA ALA A 101 -26.56 24.49 -7.95
C ALA A 101 -25.76 23.18 -7.72
N ILE A 102 -25.17 23.00 -6.53
CA ILE A 102 -24.42 21.79 -6.17
C ILE A 102 -25.35 20.57 -6.11
N ARG A 103 -26.55 20.72 -5.55
CA ARG A 103 -27.56 19.65 -5.49
C ARG A 103 -28.01 19.17 -6.86
N ARG A 104 -28.10 20.06 -7.84
CA ARG A 104 -28.48 19.72 -9.21
C ARG A 104 -27.32 19.13 -10.00
N ARG A 105 -26.11 19.69 -9.87
CA ARG A 105 -24.95 19.29 -10.66
C ARG A 105 -23.80 18.86 -9.75
N ILE A 106 -23.77 17.56 -9.47
CA ILE A 106 -22.74 16.96 -8.61
C ILE A 106 -21.54 16.63 -9.49
N GLN A 107 -20.41 17.26 -9.20
CA GLN A 107 -19.16 17.05 -9.93
C GLN A 107 -18.20 16.20 -9.09
N LEU A 108 -17.94 14.98 -9.56
CA LEU A 108 -17.03 14.05 -8.90
C LEU A 108 -15.65 14.13 -9.56
N VAL A 109 -14.63 14.28 -8.72
CA VAL A 109 -13.22 14.26 -9.11
C VAL A 109 -12.53 13.07 -8.44
N ASP A 110 -11.34 12.73 -8.94
CA ASP A 110 -10.51 11.66 -8.41
C ASP A 110 -10.32 11.74 -6.88
N GLY A 111 -10.53 10.61 -6.21
CA GLY A 111 -10.48 10.52 -4.75
C GLY A 111 -9.10 10.83 -4.16
N GLY A 112 -8.04 10.62 -4.94
CA GLY A 112 -6.66 10.95 -4.59
C GLY A 112 -6.40 12.44 -4.37
N VAL A 113 -7.25 13.32 -4.91
CA VAL A 113 -7.18 14.76 -4.65
C VAL A 113 -7.43 15.08 -3.17
N TYR A 114 -8.30 14.33 -2.51
CA TYR A 114 -8.72 14.56 -1.13
C TYR A 114 -8.16 13.51 -0.15
N ASP A 115 -8.30 12.23 -0.49
CA ASP A 115 -7.91 11.12 0.35
C ASP A 115 -7.41 9.90 -0.44
N ASN A 116 -6.17 10.01 -0.91
CA ASN A 116 -5.47 8.97 -1.67
C ASN A 116 -5.32 7.61 -0.97
N LEU A 117 -5.47 7.57 0.36
CA LEU A 117 -5.45 6.32 1.12
C LEU A 117 -6.85 5.79 1.46
N ALA A 118 -7.91 6.48 1.04
CA ALA A 118 -9.30 6.13 1.31
C ALA A 118 -9.57 5.79 2.80
N LEU A 119 -8.96 6.55 3.72
CA LEU A 119 -9.05 6.35 5.16
C LEU A 119 -10.32 6.96 5.75
N GLU A 120 -10.76 8.10 5.24
CA GLU A 120 -11.90 8.85 5.77
C GLU A 120 -13.18 8.00 5.90
N PRO A 121 -13.55 7.14 4.93
CA PRO A 121 -14.74 6.31 5.09
C PRO A 121 -14.60 5.18 6.12
N VAL A 122 -13.39 4.73 6.48
CA VAL A 122 -13.19 3.47 7.23
C VAL A 122 -12.61 3.64 8.63
N TRP A 123 -11.89 4.73 8.90
CA TRP A 123 -11.11 4.85 10.14
C TRP A 123 -11.93 5.02 11.43
N SER A 124 -13.18 5.50 11.33
CA SER A 124 -14.01 5.84 12.49
C SER A 124 -14.93 4.72 12.97
N ASP A 125 -15.23 3.76 12.10
CA ASP A 125 -16.25 2.72 12.30
C ASP A 125 -15.70 1.30 12.17
N HIS A 126 -14.41 1.14 11.82
CA HIS A 126 -13.74 -0.16 11.76
C HIS A 126 -12.81 -0.38 12.95
N ALA A 127 -12.91 -1.56 13.58
CA ALA A 127 -12.00 -1.97 14.65
C ALA A 127 -10.58 -2.27 14.14
N THR A 128 -10.45 -2.55 12.84
CA THR A 128 -9.18 -2.88 12.19
C THR A 128 -9.10 -2.19 10.84
N VAL A 129 -7.97 -1.52 10.57
CA VAL A 129 -7.74 -0.82 9.31
C VAL A 129 -6.43 -1.33 8.70
N LEU A 130 -6.52 -1.86 7.47
CA LEU A 130 -5.37 -2.33 6.70
C LEU A 130 -5.16 -1.39 5.51
N VAL A 131 -3.95 -0.86 5.36
CA VAL A 131 -3.68 0.21 4.40
C VAL A 131 -2.56 -0.20 3.45
N SER A 132 -2.89 -0.35 2.18
CA SER A 132 -1.93 -0.48 1.10
C SER A 132 -1.60 0.90 0.55
N ASP A 133 -0.40 1.38 0.81
CA ASP A 133 0.09 2.66 0.31
C ASP A 133 0.88 2.45 -0.98
N GLY A 134 0.22 2.71 -2.11
CA GLY A 134 0.88 2.79 -3.42
C GLY A 134 1.53 4.15 -3.70
N GLY A 135 1.48 5.08 -2.75
CA GLY A 135 1.87 6.47 -2.89
C GLY A 135 3.35 6.76 -2.62
N ALA A 136 3.99 7.26 -3.67
CA ALA A 136 5.16 8.14 -3.72
C ALA A 136 6.54 7.63 -3.26
N VAL A 137 7.34 7.26 -4.26
CA VAL A 137 8.77 7.62 -4.29
C VAL A 137 8.88 8.96 -5.00
N PHE A 138 8.97 10.05 -4.23
CA PHE A 138 9.32 11.37 -4.76
C PHE A 138 10.78 11.37 -5.23
N GLY A 139 11.04 10.80 -6.39
CA GLY A 139 12.25 11.08 -7.15
C GLY A 139 12.20 12.55 -7.62
N GLY A 140 13.27 13.30 -7.36
CA GLY A 140 13.44 14.62 -7.95
C GLY A 140 13.36 14.50 -9.47
N ARG A 141 12.34 15.11 -10.09
CA ARG A 141 12.21 15.15 -11.55
C ARG A 141 12.67 16.51 -12.06
N PRO A 142 13.43 16.58 -13.18
CA PRO A 142 13.80 17.84 -13.80
C PRO A 142 12.55 18.62 -14.25
N ALA A 143 12.68 19.94 -14.40
CA ALA A 143 11.58 20.86 -14.70
C ALA A 143 10.85 20.49 -16.01
N GLY A 144 9.66 19.89 -15.88
CA GLY A 144 8.79 19.59 -17.03
C GLY A 144 7.91 20.79 -17.44
N SER A 145 7.00 20.56 -18.39
CA SER A 145 6.02 21.54 -18.91
C SER A 145 5.13 22.17 -17.81
N VAL A 146 4.43 23.28 -18.12
CA VAL A 146 3.50 23.95 -17.18
C VAL A 146 2.50 22.96 -16.55
N LEU A 147 1.98 22.02 -17.35
CA LEU A 147 1.04 20.99 -16.90
C LEU A 147 1.67 20.04 -15.86
N SER A 148 2.91 19.62 -16.08
CA SER A 148 3.63 18.77 -15.13
C SER A 148 3.96 19.50 -13.82
N ARG A 149 4.18 20.82 -13.88
CA ARG A 149 4.38 21.65 -12.68
C ARG A 149 3.08 21.81 -11.89
N LEU A 150 1.95 22.02 -12.57
CA LEU A 150 0.62 22.06 -11.95
C LEU A 150 0.23 20.72 -11.34
N GLY A 151 0.44 19.60 -12.05
CA GLY A 151 0.23 18.26 -11.51
C GLY A 151 1.12 17.97 -10.30
N ARG A 152 2.39 18.41 -10.34
CA ARG A 152 3.29 18.32 -9.17
C ARG A 152 2.80 19.17 -8.00
N LEU A 153 2.32 20.40 -8.24
CA LEU A 153 1.73 21.25 -7.21
C LEU A 153 0.51 20.58 -6.55
N LEU A 154 -0.39 20.01 -7.35
CA LEU A 154 -1.57 19.29 -6.86
C LEU A 154 -1.19 18.03 -6.08
N SER A 155 -0.20 17.27 -6.57
CA SER A 155 0.36 16.11 -5.87
C SER A 155 1.02 16.50 -4.54
N VAL A 156 1.81 17.57 -4.50
CA VAL A 156 2.44 18.05 -3.26
C VAL A 156 1.40 18.52 -2.25
N ALA A 157 0.38 19.25 -2.71
CA ALA A 157 -0.71 19.73 -1.85
C ALA A 157 -1.50 18.59 -1.21
N SER A 158 -1.80 17.53 -1.98
CA SER A 158 -2.49 16.33 -1.48
C SER A 158 -1.60 15.45 -0.59
N SER A 159 -0.29 15.40 -0.84
CA SER A 159 0.66 14.52 -0.13
C SER A 159 0.93 14.91 1.32
N GLY A 160 0.76 16.19 1.68
CA GLY A 160 0.91 16.66 3.06
C GLY A 160 -0.09 16.00 4.02
N GLY A 161 -1.34 15.84 3.58
CA GLY A 161 -2.38 15.14 4.35
C GLY A 161 -2.09 13.65 4.53
N GLN A 162 -1.62 13.00 3.48
CA GLN A 162 -1.31 11.56 3.48
C GLN A 162 -0.24 11.19 4.52
N THR A 163 0.86 11.94 4.57
CA THR A 163 1.96 11.66 5.52
C THR A 163 1.52 11.83 6.97
N ALA A 164 0.69 12.83 7.26
CA ALA A 164 0.12 13.04 8.59
C ALA A 164 -0.83 11.90 8.99
N ARG A 165 -1.72 11.48 8.07
CA ARG A 165 -2.65 10.36 8.28
C ARG A 165 -1.92 9.05 8.56
N LEU A 166 -0.88 8.71 7.81
CA LEU A 166 -0.07 7.50 8.06
C LEU A 166 0.66 7.54 9.41
N ARG A 167 1.24 8.69 9.77
CA ARG A 167 1.88 8.86 11.09
C ARG A 167 0.87 8.68 12.23
N TRP A 168 -0.31 9.27 12.10
CA TRP A 168 -1.39 9.12 13.06
C TRP A 168 -1.85 7.65 13.17
N LEU A 169 -2.07 6.96 12.05
CA LEU A 169 -2.43 5.54 12.04
C LEU A 169 -1.41 4.67 12.75
N ARG A 170 -0.12 4.84 12.41
CA ARG A 170 0.97 4.11 13.05
C ARG A 170 1.06 4.39 14.56
N ALA A 171 0.83 5.63 14.97
CA ALA A 171 0.75 5.98 16.39
C ALA A 171 -0.46 5.31 17.08
N GLY A 172 -1.61 5.26 16.42
CA GLY A 172 -2.80 4.56 16.90
C GLY A 172 -2.59 3.06 17.05
N PHE A 173 -1.91 2.43 16.10
CA PHE A 173 -1.51 1.02 16.16
C PHE A 173 -0.56 0.76 17.35
N ALA A 174 0.47 1.59 17.50
CA ALA A 174 1.43 1.47 18.60
C ALA A 174 0.78 1.70 19.99
N ALA A 175 -0.21 2.58 20.06
CA ALA A 175 -0.98 2.84 21.28
C ALA A 175 -2.08 1.80 21.55
N GLY A 176 -2.36 0.89 20.60
CA GLY A 176 -3.45 -0.08 20.69
C GLY A 176 -4.85 0.52 20.63
N THR A 177 -4.99 1.77 20.16
CA THR A 177 -6.31 2.42 20.00
C THR A 177 -7.02 2.01 18.72
N LEU A 178 -6.27 1.48 17.75
CA LEU A 178 -6.75 0.93 16.49
C LEU A 178 -5.89 -0.30 16.16
N ALA A 179 -6.51 -1.39 15.70
CA ALA A 179 -5.75 -2.51 15.15
C ALA A 179 -5.47 -2.27 13.66
N GLY A 180 -4.35 -2.76 13.14
CA GLY A 180 -4.05 -2.59 11.73
C GLY A 180 -2.60 -2.73 11.34
N ALA A 181 -2.37 -2.61 10.04
CA ALA A 181 -1.05 -2.59 9.44
C ALA A 181 -1.09 -1.63 8.25
N THR A 182 0.02 -0.95 8.01
CA THR A 182 0.25 -0.23 6.76
C THR A 182 1.46 -0.83 6.06
N TRP A 183 1.40 -0.91 4.74
CA TRP A 183 2.52 -1.35 3.92
C TRP A 183 2.65 -0.48 2.68
N SER A 184 3.87 -0.34 2.18
CA SER A 184 4.19 0.39 0.95
C SER A 184 5.32 -0.32 0.21
N LEU A 185 5.62 0.13 -1.01
CA LEU A 185 6.79 -0.37 -1.74
C LEU A 185 8.08 -0.21 -0.92
N ASP A 186 8.23 0.94 -0.25
CA ASP A 186 9.37 1.32 0.60
C ASP A 186 9.41 0.64 1.98
N SER A 187 8.70 -0.47 2.19
CA SER A 187 8.68 -1.22 3.45
C SER A 187 9.52 -2.52 3.41
N PRO A 188 10.79 -2.53 2.96
CA PRO A 188 11.58 -3.76 2.83
C PRO A 188 11.94 -4.38 4.18
N ALA A 189 11.85 -3.61 5.27
CA ALA A 189 12.09 -4.09 6.63
C ALA A 189 11.09 -5.16 7.08
N ASP A 190 9.89 -5.18 6.48
CA ASP A 190 8.87 -6.17 6.79
C ASP A 190 9.14 -7.49 6.05
N LEU A 191 9.72 -7.43 4.86
CA LEU A 191 10.02 -8.60 4.03
C LEU A 191 11.15 -9.49 4.56
N ARG A 192 11.87 -9.10 5.62
CA ARG A 192 13.02 -9.85 6.13
C ARG A 192 12.59 -10.99 7.05
N ARG A 193 13.02 -12.23 6.76
CA ARG A 193 12.82 -13.39 7.66
C ARG A 193 13.92 -13.48 8.72
N GLY A 194 13.56 -13.40 10.00
CA GLY A 194 14.45 -13.82 11.10
C GLY A 194 14.66 -12.78 12.20
N SER A 195 14.93 -13.30 13.40
CA SER A 195 14.79 -12.59 14.68
C SER A 195 16.16 -12.23 15.28
N GLY A 196 16.44 -10.93 15.42
CA GLY A 196 17.57 -10.41 16.19
C GLY A 196 17.87 -8.94 15.88
N PRO A 197 18.39 -8.15 16.84
CA PRO A 197 18.83 -6.79 16.56
C PRO A 197 19.98 -6.82 15.55
N GLY A 198 19.77 -6.26 14.36
CA GLY A 198 20.84 -6.03 13.37
C GLY A 198 21.07 -7.12 12.33
N SER A 199 20.21 -8.13 12.18
CA SER A 199 20.41 -9.16 11.13
C SER A 199 19.51 -8.91 9.90
N PRO A 200 20.09 -8.58 8.72
CA PRO A 200 19.45 -8.71 7.43
C PRO A 200 19.02 -10.16 7.13
N GLY A 201 17.89 -10.59 7.65
CA GLY A 201 17.27 -11.83 7.18
C GLY A 201 17.07 -11.79 5.65
N PRO A 202 17.15 -12.95 4.94
CA PRO A 202 16.81 -13.00 3.54
C PRO A 202 15.36 -12.54 3.35
N LEU A 203 15.10 -11.87 2.23
CA LEU A 203 13.74 -11.48 1.87
C LEU A 203 12.88 -12.73 1.70
N LEU A 204 11.58 -12.61 1.95
CA LEU A 204 10.59 -13.69 1.81
C LEU A 204 10.76 -14.52 0.52
N ASP A 205 11.18 -13.86 -0.57
CA ASP A 205 11.31 -14.42 -1.91
C ASP A 205 12.72 -14.29 -2.51
N GLY A 206 13.75 -13.99 -1.71
CA GLY A 206 15.14 -14.02 -2.17
C GLY A 206 15.54 -12.95 -3.19
N TYR A 207 14.74 -11.90 -3.40
CA TYR A 207 15.10 -10.79 -4.28
C TYR A 207 16.44 -10.16 -3.87
N ASP A 208 17.29 -9.88 -4.85
CA ASP A 208 18.51 -9.10 -4.60
C ASP A 208 18.15 -7.68 -4.15
N PRO A 209 18.94 -7.06 -3.26
CA PRO A 209 18.71 -5.68 -2.80
C PRO A 209 18.60 -4.67 -3.94
N GLU A 210 19.32 -4.90 -5.05
CA GLU A 210 19.25 -4.06 -6.25
C GLU A 210 17.88 -4.14 -6.93
N VAL A 211 17.33 -5.36 -7.06
CA VAL A 211 15.99 -5.60 -7.62
C VAL A 211 14.93 -4.95 -6.74
N VAL A 212 15.04 -5.10 -5.42
CA VAL A 212 14.14 -4.41 -4.48
C VAL A 212 14.24 -2.90 -4.63
N GLY A 213 15.46 -2.35 -4.74
CA GLY A 213 15.65 -0.93 -5.01
C GLY A 213 15.04 -0.48 -6.34
N ALA A 214 15.06 -1.34 -7.37
CA ALA A 214 14.40 -1.07 -8.65
C ALA A 214 12.88 -1.07 -8.51
N ILE A 215 12.31 -2.02 -7.75
CA ILE A 215 10.87 -2.09 -7.43
C ILE A 215 10.42 -0.81 -6.71
N HIS A 216 11.21 -0.31 -5.76
CA HIS A 216 10.91 0.94 -5.06
C HIS A 216 10.90 2.13 -6.01
N ARG A 217 11.77 2.16 -7.01
CA ARG A 217 11.85 3.24 -8.00
C ARG A 217 10.88 3.10 -9.16
N VAL A 218 9.98 2.10 -9.14
CA VAL A 218 8.98 1.96 -10.21
C VAL A 218 8.14 3.24 -10.27
N ARG A 219 8.01 3.77 -11.49
CA ARG A 219 7.32 5.03 -11.75
C ARG A 219 5.86 4.94 -11.29
N THR A 220 5.38 5.99 -10.65
CA THR A 220 3.95 6.19 -10.34
C THR A 220 3.36 7.25 -11.26
N ASP A 221 3.67 7.14 -12.55
CA ASP A 221 3.15 8.06 -13.56
C ASP A 221 1.84 7.49 -14.10
N LEU A 222 0.99 8.34 -14.68
CA LEU A 222 -0.27 7.90 -15.30
C LEU A 222 -0.05 7.16 -16.63
N ASP A 223 1.12 6.54 -16.81
CA ASP A 223 1.45 5.74 -17.98
C ASP A 223 1.24 4.25 -17.72
N ALA A 224 1.14 3.47 -18.80
CA ALA A 224 0.91 2.05 -18.68
C ALA A 224 2.15 1.33 -18.15
N PHE A 225 1.96 0.45 -17.17
CA PHE A 225 2.96 -0.53 -16.76
C PHE A 225 3.09 -1.64 -17.81
N SER A 226 4.32 -2.10 -18.06
CA SER A 226 4.54 -3.32 -18.83
C SER A 226 3.95 -4.53 -18.10
N PRO A 227 3.63 -5.62 -18.81
CA PRO A 227 3.17 -6.86 -18.17
C PRO A 227 4.14 -7.34 -17.07
N GLU A 228 5.44 -7.24 -17.29
CA GLU A 228 6.48 -7.62 -16.33
C GLU A 228 6.48 -6.73 -15.08
N GLU A 229 6.35 -5.41 -15.26
CA GLU A 229 6.22 -4.47 -14.15
C GLU A 229 5.00 -4.81 -13.28
N GLN A 230 3.84 -5.08 -13.92
CA GLN A 230 2.62 -5.48 -13.21
C GLN A 230 2.83 -6.78 -12.42
N MET A 231 3.44 -7.79 -13.05
CA MET A 231 3.69 -9.08 -12.39
C MET A 231 4.56 -8.94 -11.14
N VAL A 232 5.66 -8.18 -11.26
CA VAL A 232 6.60 -7.95 -10.16
C VAL A 232 5.94 -7.14 -9.04
N LEU A 233 5.24 -6.04 -9.37
CA LEU A 233 4.55 -5.20 -8.40
C LEU A 233 3.44 -5.96 -7.67
N CYS A 234 2.61 -6.72 -8.39
CA CYS A 234 1.56 -7.53 -7.78
C CYS A 234 2.17 -8.58 -6.83
N ARG A 235 3.21 -9.31 -7.26
CA ARG A 235 3.88 -10.29 -6.42
C ARG A 235 4.47 -9.64 -5.17
N TYR A 236 5.22 -8.55 -5.34
CA TYR A 236 5.86 -7.82 -4.26
C TYR A 236 4.83 -7.26 -3.27
N GLY A 237 3.73 -6.68 -3.74
CA GLY A 237 2.65 -6.18 -2.91
C GLY A 237 2.05 -7.25 -1.99
N TYR A 238 1.84 -8.47 -2.50
CA TYR A 238 1.35 -9.60 -1.68
C TYR A 238 2.37 -10.02 -0.61
N LEU A 239 3.66 -10.05 -0.96
CA LEU A 239 4.72 -10.39 -0.01
C LEU A 239 4.81 -9.38 1.13
N VAL A 240 4.80 -8.07 0.81
CA VAL A 240 4.89 -7.02 1.83
C VAL A 240 3.62 -7.02 2.67
N ALA A 241 2.43 -7.15 2.06
CA ALA A 241 1.18 -7.21 2.81
C ALA A 241 1.15 -8.35 3.82
N ASP A 242 1.51 -9.58 3.42
CA ASP A 242 1.56 -10.73 4.33
C ASP A 242 2.56 -10.50 5.48
N ALA A 243 3.76 -10.04 5.16
CA ALA A 243 4.79 -9.70 6.15
C ALA A 243 4.30 -8.64 7.15
N SER A 244 3.80 -7.51 6.67
CA SER A 244 3.36 -6.40 7.51
C SER A 244 2.16 -6.78 8.37
N ILE A 245 1.19 -7.53 7.83
CA ILE A 245 0.03 -8.01 8.59
C ILE A 245 0.48 -8.97 9.70
N ARG A 246 1.30 -9.97 9.38
CA ARG A 246 1.77 -10.95 10.38
C ARG A 246 2.64 -10.32 11.46
N ARG A 247 3.41 -9.29 11.10
CA ARG A 247 4.28 -8.58 12.05
C ARG A 247 3.51 -7.64 12.96
N HIS A 248 2.60 -6.84 12.41
CA HIS A 248 1.98 -5.72 13.11
C HIS A 248 0.56 -6.00 13.59
N SER A 249 -0.13 -6.94 12.97
CA SER A 249 -1.50 -7.30 13.31
C SER A 249 -1.76 -8.81 13.18
N PRO A 250 -0.96 -9.71 13.80
CA PRO A 250 -1.15 -11.15 13.69
C PRO A 250 -2.56 -11.60 14.13
N GLN A 251 -3.19 -10.87 15.05
CA GLN A 251 -4.55 -11.14 15.55
C GLN A 251 -5.65 -11.05 14.47
N VAL A 252 -5.38 -10.40 13.33
CA VAL A 252 -6.36 -10.26 12.24
C VAL A 252 -6.35 -11.48 11.30
N VAL A 253 -5.30 -12.32 11.38
CA VAL A 253 -5.16 -13.55 10.61
C VAL A 253 -6.09 -14.61 11.19
N ARG A 254 -7.31 -14.71 10.62
CA ARG A 254 -8.31 -15.71 11.03
C ARG A 254 -7.99 -17.12 10.57
N ARG A 255 -7.40 -17.23 9.38
CA ARG A 255 -6.98 -18.50 8.78
C ARG A 255 -5.52 -18.36 8.40
N ASP A 256 -4.67 -19.14 9.05
CA ASP A 256 -3.26 -19.19 8.71
C ASP A 256 -3.07 -20.05 7.45
N ALA A 257 -3.33 -19.44 6.30
CA ALA A 257 -3.09 -20.04 5.00
C ALA A 257 -1.63 -19.82 4.59
N ALA A 258 -1.06 -20.79 3.88
CA ALA A 258 0.24 -20.63 3.26
C ALA A 258 0.21 -19.45 2.27
N LEU A 259 1.24 -18.61 2.31
CA LEU A 259 1.39 -17.50 1.38
C LEU A 259 1.68 -18.04 -0.02
N LEU A 260 0.80 -17.71 -0.97
CA LEU A 260 0.94 -18.03 -2.39
C LEU A 260 0.93 -16.73 -3.20
N PRO A 261 2.09 -16.03 -3.31
CA PRO A 261 2.15 -14.79 -4.06
C PRO A 261 1.90 -15.06 -5.55
N PRO A 262 1.19 -14.17 -6.26
CA PRO A 262 0.93 -14.32 -7.69
C PRO A 262 2.23 -14.25 -8.51
N HIS A 263 2.15 -14.66 -9.77
CA HIS A 263 3.25 -14.60 -10.74
C HIS A 263 4.55 -15.30 -10.29
N PRO A 264 4.55 -16.63 -10.05
CA PRO A 264 5.75 -17.37 -9.64
C PRO A 264 6.90 -17.26 -10.65
N GLN A 265 6.61 -16.99 -11.93
CA GLN A 265 7.60 -16.80 -12.99
C GLN A 265 8.53 -15.60 -12.78
N VAL A 266 8.14 -14.60 -11.97
CA VAL A 266 9.00 -13.45 -11.63
C VAL A 266 9.56 -13.52 -10.21
N ALA A 267 9.42 -14.67 -9.53
CA ALA A 267 10.09 -14.92 -8.26
C ALA A 267 11.61 -14.88 -8.45
N ALA A 268 12.36 -14.48 -7.42
CA ALA A 268 13.82 -14.59 -7.52
C ALA A 268 14.20 -16.06 -7.70
N ALA A 269 15.19 -16.31 -8.56
CA ALA A 269 15.77 -17.64 -8.67
C ALA A 269 16.19 -18.10 -7.27
N PRO A 270 15.95 -19.37 -6.89
CA PRO A 270 16.34 -19.86 -5.58
C PRO A 270 17.83 -19.59 -5.40
N THR A 271 18.18 -18.74 -4.42
CA THR A 271 19.58 -18.50 -4.08
C THR A 271 20.21 -19.85 -3.79
N PRO A 272 21.25 -20.29 -4.53
CA PRO A 272 21.86 -21.58 -4.27
C PRO A 272 22.32 -21.60 -2.82
N CYS A 273 21.74 -22.49 -2.02
CA CYS A 273 22.15 -22.65 -0.64
C CYS A 273 23.64 -23.03 -0.66
N PRO A 274 24.56 -22.22 -0.10
CA PRO A 274 25.98 -22.52 -0.12
C PRO A 274 26.33 -23.81 0.65
N ARG A 275 25.38 -24.37 1.41
CA ARG A 275 25.51 -25.67 2.10
C ARG A 275 24.99 -26.87 1.29
N CYS A 276 24.29 -26.63 0.17
CA CYS A 276 23.74 -27.69 -0.69
C CYS A 276 24.54 -27.90 -1.97
N ALA A 277 25.61 -27.12 -2.20
CA ALA A 277 26.59 -27.42 -3.22
C ALA A 277 27.35 -28.69 -2.82
N THR A 278 26.91 -29.84 -3.32
CA THR A 278 27.73 -31.06 -3.31
C THR A 278 29.07 -30.73 -3.97
N PRO A 279 30.21 -31.02 -3.34
CA PRO A 279 31.48 -30.90 -4.03
C PRO A 279 31.46 -31.93 -5.15
N VAL A 280 31.42 -31.46 -6.40
CA VAL A 280 31.74 -32.30 -7.55
C VAL A 280 33.19 -32.72 -7.37
N GLY A 281 33.39 -33.92 -6.82
CA GLY A 281 34.70 -34.51 -6.68
C GLY A 281 35.29 -34.72 -8.07
N SER A 282 36.36 -33.99 -8.37
CA SER A 282 37.22 -34.31 -9.51
C SER A 282 37.69 -35.76 -9.36
N PRO A 283 37.54 -36.63 -10.39
CA PRO A 283 38.08 -37.97 -10.31
C PRO A 283 39.61 -37.86 -10.26
N ARG A 284 40.20 -38.33 -9.15
CA ARG A 284 41.62 -38.58 -9.04
C ARG A 284 42.01 -39.57 -10.14
N SER A 285 42.78 -39.10 -11.12
CA SER A 285 43.47 -39.95 -12.08
C SER A 285 44.54 -40.76 -11.34
N GLY A 286 44.20 -42.00 -11.00
CA GLY A 286 45.18 -43.03 -10.70
C GLY A 286 45.82 -43.51 -12.01
N GLY A 287 47.13 -43.42 -12.09
CA GLY A 287 47.91 -43.86 -13.24
C GLY A 287 49.40 -43.80 -12.91
N ALA A 288 49.85 -44.75 -12.11
CA ALA A 288 51.27 -45.01 -11.94
C ALA A 288 51.76 -45.72 -13.20
N GLU A 289 52.69 -45.13 -13.95
CA GLU A 289 53.66 -45.93 -14.68
C GLU A 289 55.01 -45.25 -14.79
N ARG A 290 56.02 -46.09 -14.56
CA ARG A 290 57.43 -45.80 -14.35
C ARG A 290 58.07 -45.32 -15.65
N ARG A 291 59.03 -44.40 -15.54
CA ARG A 291 60.25 -44.40 -16.35
C ARG A 291 61.31 -43.53 -15.67
N GLY A 292 62.25 -44.19 -15.01
CA GLY A 292 63.51 -43.59 -14.61
C GLY A 292 64.51 -43.73 -15.75
N VAL A 293 65.29 -42.68 -15.99
CA VAL A 293 66.63 -42.71 -16.59
C VAL A 293 67.40 -41.50 -16.06
N PRO A 294 68.52 -41.65 -15.34
CA PRO A 294 69.48 -40.58 -15.16
C PRO A 294 70.53 -40.60 -16.28
N HIS A 295 71.17 -39.45 -16.43
CA HIS A 295 72.08 -39.07 -17.49
C HIS A 295 73.48 -39.74 -17.36
N SER A 296 74.17 -39.79 -18.50
CA SER A 296 75.62 -39.97 -18.74
C SER A 296 76.30 -41.31 -18.42
N GLU A 297 76.83 -41.96 -19.46
CA GLU A 297 78.28 -42.03 -19.67
C GLU A 297 78.64 -42.44 -21.12
N ARG A 298 79.75 -41.88 -21.60
CA ARG A 298 80.35 -42.11 -22.92
C ARG A 298 81.40 -43.21 -22.82
N THR A 299 81.59 -43.94 -23.93
CA THR A 299 82.81 -44.57 -24.51
C THR A 299 82.46 -45.97 -25.02
N ALA A 300 82.40 -46.25 -26.33
CA ALA A 300 83.41 -46.26 -27.39
C ALA A 300 83.93 -47.70 -27.66
N THR A 301 83.64 -48.16 -28.88
CA THR A 301 84.48 -48.98 -29.78
C THR A 301 84.36 -50.51 -29.72
N THR A 302 83.80 -51.02 -30.83
CA THR A 302 84.04 -52.28 -31.58
C THR A 302 83.71 -53.62 -30.92
#